data_AF-A0A810N4A1-F1
#
_entry.id   AF-A0A810N4A1-F1
#
_cell.length_a   1.000
_cell.length_b   1.000
_cell.length_c   1.000
_cell.angle_alpha   90.00
_cell.angle_beta   90.00
_cell.angle_gamma   90.00
#
_symmetry.space_group_name_H-M   'P 1'
#
loop_
_entity.id
_entity.type
_entity.pdbx_description
1 polymer ?
#
loop_
_entity_poly.entity_id
_entity_poly.type
_entity_poly.pdbx_seq_one_letter_code
_entity_poly.pdbx_strand_id
1 'polypeptide(L)'
;MVSGVPITEASQPALRQLVTEVARWLDLPPDTPARLTLEPEIAAGFDARRTRQLSIGLPLLACLNVAEVRALVGHELTLLHRPDARQVIRTLARRSQAVLDEEYEDGRARRRARATRRKLDPLAAEVQHGADGAAITAAGGREPAARAFALAGLVQDEYVTFMVESGVPPYALRLFEAGISDLDDGWRRTVRRGVAESLWDADAAALQATVHPRLAETMTALGAGPLPLAEAARPVPVSPLTVREQRRLVRELRAIDPLKIVRWTTFQDAPASWWRRRAAKYAKGVRADVVTLLGREPVDDVETIEVLRSRARELTALVFGVPVAEVTGDAGPDEPQMWLLEDHLLRRGWRLEHPAVRGVLVAPDGRRVDGYEVLGTGVDPTAVRGLLG
;
A
#
# COMPACT_ATOMS: atom_id res chain seq x y z
N MET A 1 -18.73 2.40 5.99
CA MET A 1 -19.12 2.73 7.37
C MET A 1 -17.88 2.45 8.18
N VAL A 2 -17.19 3.47 8.70
CA VAL A 2 -15.88 3.25 9.31
C VAL A 2 -16.08 2.66 10.69
N SER A 3 -15.88 1.36 10.81
CA SER A 3 -15.70 0.68 12.09
C SER A 3 -14.22 0.38 12.28
N GLY A 4 -13.79 0.32 13.54
CA GLY A 4 -12.38 0.23 13.91
C GLY A 4 -12.22 0.14 15.42
N VAL A 5 -10.98 -0.02 15.88
CA VAL A 5 -10.64 -0.13 17.30
C VAL A 5 -10.58 1.27 17.91
N PRO A 6 -11.35 1.60 18.96
CA PRO A 6 -11.33 2.93 19.57
C PRO A 6 -9.93 3.34 20.05
N ILE A 7 -9.53 4.56 19.71
CA ILE A 7 -8.32 5.21 20.24
C ILE A 7 -8.73 5.98 21.50
N THR A 8 -8.33 5.47 22.66
CA THR A 8 -8.60 6.06 23.98
C THR A 8 -7.30 6.20 24.74
N GLU A 9 -7.30 6.97 25.84
CA GLU A 9 -6.14 7.10 26.72
C GLU A 9 -5.71 5.74 27.31
N ALA A 10 -6.66 4.82 27.52
CA ALA A 10 -6.37 3.49 28.05
C ALA A 10 -5.86 2.52 26.98
N SER A 11 -6.41 2.57 25.76
CA SER A 11 -6.07 1.60 24.69
C SER A 11 -4.87 2.01 23.85
N GLN A 12 -4.73 3.30 23.57
CA GLN A 12 -3.75 3.85 22.63
C GLN A 12 -3.30 5.25 23.09
N PRO A 13 -2.60 5.37 24.23
CA PRO A 13 -2.30 6.65 24.89
C PRO A 13 -1.55 7.63 24.00
N ALA A 14 -0.49 7.17 23.31
CA ALA A 14 0.34 8.05 22.48
C ALA A 14 -0.43 8.62 21.26
N LEU A 15 -1.24 7.79 20.60
CA LEU A 15 -2.09 8.23 19.49
C LEU A 15 -3.19 9.18 19.98
N ARG A 16 -3.83 8.87 21.12
CA ARG A 16 -4.84 9.74 21.72
C ARG A 16 -4.25 11.11 22.07
N GLN A 17 -3.09 11.12 22.70
CA GLN A 17 -2.36 12.34 23.02
C GLN A 17 -2.04 13.15 21.75
N LEU A 18 -1.51 12.51 20.69
CA LEU A 18 -1.21 13.18 19.43
C LEU A 18 -2.45 13.85 18.83
N VAL A 19 -3.58 13.14 18.73
CA VAL A 19 -4.83 13.70 18.19
C VAL A 19 -5.31 14.88 19.02
N THR A 20 -5.26 14.77 20.35
CA THR A 20 -5.66 15.85 21.26
C THR A 20 -4.72 17.05 21.18
N GLU A 21 -3.41 16.85 21.05
CA GLU A 21 -2.42 17.94 20.87
C GLU A 21 -2.67 18.68 19.55
N VAL A 22 -2.82 17.95 18.44
CA VAL A 22 -3.07 18.55 17.12
C VAL A 22 -4.38 19.31 17.12
N ALA A 23 -5.46 18.74 17.69
CA ALA A 23 -6.73 19.44 17.81
C ALA A 23 -6.59 20.76 18.59
N ARG A 24 -5.87 20.77 19.72
CA ARG A 24 -5.62 21.98 20.51
C ARG A 24 -4.80 23.02 19.75
N TRP A 25 -3.77 22.61 19.02
CA TRP A 25 -2.96 23.53 18.20
C TRP A 25 -3.76 24.22 17.10
N LEU A 26 -4.79 23.55 16.60
CA LEU A 26 -5.66 24.06 15.54
C LEU A 26 -6.95 24.71 16.06
N ASP A 27 -7.08 24.88 17.38
CA ASP A 27 -8.30 25.38 18.04
C ASP A 27 -9.57 24.58 17.68
N LEU A 28 -9.43 23.26 17.62
CA LEU A 28 -10.48 22.30 17.31
C LEU A 28 -10.87 21.47 18.56
N PRO A 29 -12.08 20.88 18.58
CA PRO A 29 -12.52 20.01 19.67
C PRO A 29 -11.53 18.86 19.98
N PRO A 30 -10.91 18.82 21.18
CA PRO A 30 -9.87 17.86 21.54
C PRO A 30 -10.40 16.45 21.78
N ASP A 31 -11.72 16.31 21.92
CA ASP A 31 -12.44 15.09 22.24
C ASP A 31 -12.92 14.33 20.99
N THR A 32 -12.49 14.76 19.80
CA THR A 32 -12.82 14.10 18.52
C THR A 32 -12.61 12.59 18.61
N PRO A 33 -13.66 11.77 18.37
CA PRO A 33 -13.53 10.32 18.36
C PRO A 33 -12.55 9.87 17.28
N ALA A 34 -11.61 8.99 17.64
CA ALA A 34 -10.65 8.41 16.69
C ALA A 34 -10.65 6.88 16.78
N ARG A 35 -10.39 6.22 15.65
CA ARG A 35 -10.35 4.76 15.54
C ARG A 35 -9.14 4.31 14.75
N LEU A 36 -8.49 3.23 15.19
CA LEU A 36 -7.52 2.50 14.40
C LEU A 36 -8.23 1.64 13.36
N THR A 37 -7.68 1.62 12.14
CA THR A 37 -8.15 0.81 11.00
C THR A 37 -6.96 0.08 10.36
N LEU A 38 -7.26 -0.88 9.46
CA LEU A 38 -6.25 -1.47 8.57
C LEU A 38 -6.30 -0.87 7.15
N GLU A 39 -7.10 0.17 6.94
CA GLU A 39 -7.07 0.95 5.71
C GLU A 39 -5.76 1.76 5.66
N PRO A 40 -5.11 1.92 4.50
CA PRO A 40 -3.83 2.65 4.40
C PRO A 40 -4.01 4.17 4.36
N GLU A 41 -4.95 4.72 5.15
CA GLU A 41 -5.29 6.15 5.15
C GLU A 41 -5.50 6.71 6.56
N ILE A 42 -5.26 8.01 6.72
CA ILE A 42 -5.83 8.80 7.83
C ILE A 42 -6.93 9.62 7.20
N ALA A 43 -8.17 9.46 7.69
CA ALA A 43 -9.33 10.02 7.00
C ALA A 43 -10.40 10.54 7.97
N ALA A 44 -10.98 11.68 7.64
CA ALA A 44 -12.18 12.23 8.25
C ALA A 44 -13.40 11.45 7.76
N GLY A 45 -14.21 11.00 8.71
CA GLY A 45 -15.36 10.16 8.40
C GLY A 45 -16.54 10.34 9.33
N PHE A 46 -17.57 9.56 9.02
CA PHE A 46 -18.79 9.48 9.82
C PHE A 46 -19.08 8.01 10.13
N ASP A 47 -19.44 7.74 11.38
CA ASP A 47 -19.88 6.41 11.78
C ASP A 47 -21.32 6.11 11.30
N ALA A 48 -21.84 4.94 11.67
CA ALA A 48 -23.22 4.52 11.35
C ALA A 48 -24.29 5.51 11.83
N ARG A 49 -24.01 6.18 12.97
CA ARG A 49 -24.88 7.15 13.64
C ARG A 49 -24.65 8.57 13.14
N ARG A 50 -23.81 8.75 12.10
CA ARG A 50 -23.40 10.04 11.54
C ARG A 50 -22.60 10.90 12.51
N THR A 51 -21.96 10.29 13.51
CA THR A 51 -21.02 10.97 14.39
C THR A 51 -19.69 11.16 13.68
N ARG A 52 -19.13 12.37 13.78
CA ARG A 52 -17.81 12.74 13.25
C ARG A 52 -16.74 11.88 13.93
N GLN A 53 -15.86 11.29 13.13
CA GLN A 53 -14.73 10.52 13.66
C GLN A 53 -13.54 10.55 12.70
N LEU A 54 -12.36 10.36 13.27
CA LEU A 54 -11.11 10.20 12.54
C LEU A 54 -10.75 8.71 12.46
N SER A 55 -10.48 8.18 11.28
CA SER A 55 -9.80 6.89 11.12
C SER A 55 -8.30 7.10 10.97
N ILE A 56 -7.52 6.24 11.62
CA ILE A 56 -6.06 6.23 11.55
C ILE A 56 -5.62 4.83 11.15
N GLY A 57 -5.12 4.71 9.91
CA GLY A 57 -4.62 3.48 9.34
C GLY A 57 -3.31 3.01 9.96
N LEU A 58 -3.30 1.79 10.49
CA LEU A 58 -2.08 1.12 10.94
C LEU A 58 -0.98 1.05 9.85
N PRO A 59 -1.29 0.82 8.57
CA PRO A 59 -0.26 0.77 7.53
C PRO A 59 0.56 2.06 7.44
N LEU A 60 -0.07 3.22 7.61
CA LEU A 60 0.62 4.51 7.63
C LEU A 60 1.47 4.70 8.88
N LEU A 61 0.99 4.27 10.05
CA LEU A 61 1.73 4.40 11.30
C LEU A 61 3.06 3.62 11.32
N ALA A 62 3.19 2.59 10.48
CA ALA A 62 4.45 1.86 10.29
C ALA A 62 5.51 2.66 9.51
N CYS A 63 5.06 3.59 8.65
CA CYS A 63 5.91 4.28 7.67
C CYS A 63 6.12 5.77 7.98
N LEU A 64 5.23 6.37 8.78
CA LEU A 64 5.23 7.80 9.08
C LEU A 64 5.81 8.10 10.46
N ASN A 65 6.63 9.16 10.52
CA ASN A 65 7.09 9.70 11.79
C ASN A 65 6.02 10.58 12.46
N VAL A 66 6.26 10.98 13.71
CA VAL A 66 5.31 11.80 14.50
C VAL A 66 4.87 13.07 13.77
N ALA A 67 5.78 13.81 13.12
CA ALA A 67 5.43 15.06 12.43
C ALA A 67 4.57 14.80 11.18
N GLU A 68 4.85 13.73 10.45
CA GLU A 68 4.08 13.31 9.28
C GLU A 68 2.66 12.84 9.69
N VAL A 69 2.53 12.07 10.77
CA VAL A 69 1.21 11.70 11.32
C VAL A 69 0.44 12.95 11.77
N ARG A 70 1.10 13.90 12.43
CA ARG A 70 0.48 15.18 12.82
C ARG A 70 -0.02 15.97 11.61
N ALA A 71 0.71 15.97 10.49
CA ALA A 71 0.30 16.62 9.26
C ALA A 71 -1.05 16.09 8.76
N LEU A 72 -1.15 14.77 8.59
CA LEU A 72 -2.36 14.11 8.10
C LEU A 72 -3.53 14.25 9.09
N VAL A 73 -3.27 14.08 10.40
CA VAL A 73 -4.29 14.29 11.43
C VAL A 73 -4.79 15.73 11.42
N GLY A 74 -3.89 16.71 11.31
CA GLY A 74 -4.26 18.13 11.26
C GLY A 74 -5.13 18.46 10.06
N HIS A 75 -4.75 17.94 8.88
CA HIS A 75 -5.53 18.07 7.66
C HIS A 75 -6.96 17.54 7.82
N GLU A 76 -7.08 16.27 8.26
CA GLU A 76 -8.38 15.60 8.36
C GLU A 76 -9.26 16.18 9.48
N LEU A 77 -8.68 16.58 10.61
CA LEU A 77 -9.44 17.24 11.68
C LEU A 77 -10.05 18.57 11.20
N THR A 78 -9.31 19.36 10.42
CA THR A 78 -9.83 20.60 9.84
C THR A 78 -11.00 20.33 8.90
N LEU A 79 -10.92 19.29 8.05
CA LEU A 79 -12.04 18.88 7.20
C LEU A 79 -13.25 18.40 8.01
N LEU A 80 -13.00 17.58 9.03
CA LEU A 80 -14.02 16.97 9.87
C LEU A 80 -14.83 18.00 10.65
N HIS A 81 -14.19 19.10 11.06
CA HIS A 81 -14.81 20.11 11.91
C HIS A 81 -15.55 21.21 11.19
N ARG A 82 -15.51 21.24 9.86
CA ARG A 82 -16.31 22.18 9.07
C ARG A 82 -17.83 22.01 9.32
N PRO A 83 -18.64 23.07 9.27
CA PRO A 83 -20.10 22.96 9.37
C PRO A 83 -20.70 22.01 8.30
N ASP A 84 -20.12 22.02 7.10
CA ASP A 84 -20.52 21.27 5.92
C ASP A 84 -19.66 20.02 5.65
N ALA A 85 -18.93 19.53 6.66
CA ALA A 85 -17.93 18.45 6.55
C ALA A 85 -18.37 17.25 5.70
N ARG A 86 -19.62 16.78 5.86
CA ARG A 86 -20.13 15.63 5.09
C ARG A 86 -20.19 15.89 3.58
N GLN A 87 -20.59 17.10 3.19
CA GLN A 87 -20.66 17.48 1.79
C GLN A 87 -19.26 17.74 1.23
N VAL A 88 -18.40 18.39 2.02
CA VAL A 88 -17.00 18.64 1.66
C VAL A 88 -16.25 17.35 1.43
N ILE A 89 -16.24 16.42 2.40
CA ILE A 89 -15.54 15.13 2.29
C ILE A 89 -16.03 14.34 1.06
N ARG A 90 -17.35 14.32 0.80
CA ARG A 90 -17.90 13.69 -0.40
C ARG A 90 -17.49 14.37 -1.70
N THR A 91 -17.34 15.69 -1.67
CA THR A 91 -16.93 16.49 -2.83
C THR A 91 -15.46 16.24 -3.15
N LEU A 92 -14.60 16.25 -2.12
CA LEU A 92 -13.19 15.91 -2.25
C LEU A 92 -13.00 14.48 -2.77
N ALA A 93 -13.68 13.48 -2.19
CA ALA A 93 -13.61 12.10 -2.68
C ALA A 93 -14.03 11.96 -4.15
N ARG A 94 -15.11 12.63 -4.57
CA ARG A 94 -15.55 12.65 -5.98
C ARG A 94 -14.55 13.36 -6.90
N ARG A 95 -13.91 14.42 -6.42
CA ARG A 95 -12.87 15.10 -7.18
C ARG A 95 -11.64 14.21 -7.33
N SER A 96 -11.17 13.57 -6.26
CA SER A 96 -10.02 12.65 -6.32
C SER A 96 -10.30 11.50 -7.28
N GLN A 97 -11.50 10.91 -7.26
CA GLN A 97 -11.88 9.91 -8.26
C GLN A 97 -11.87 10.48 -9.68
N ALA A 98 -12.38 11.70 -9.89
CA ALA A 98 -12.36 12.34 -11.21
C ALA A 98 -10.95 12.69 -11.70
N VAL A 99 -9.98 12.89 -10.80
CA VAL A 99 -8.56 13.05 -11.14
C VAL A 99 -8.00 11.71 -11.64
N LEU A 100 -8.23 10.62 -10.90
CA LEU A 100 -7.81 9.27 -11.30
C LEU A 100 -8.47 8.83 -12.62
N ASP A 101 -9.78 9.03 -12.76
CA ASP A 101 -10.50 8.70 -13.99
C ASP A 101 -10.02 9.54 -15.19
N GLU A 102 -9.58 10.80 -15.00
CA GLU A 102 -9.01 11.59 -16.12
C GLU A 102 -7.66 11.05 -16.60
N GLU A 103 -6.94 10.35 -15.73
CA GLU A 103 -5.64 9.74 -16.02
C GLU A 103 -5.79 8.36 -16.68
N TYR A 104 -6.64 7.49 -16.12
CA TYR A 104 -6.73 6.08 -16.52
C TYR A 104 -7.84 5.76 -17.53
N GLU A 105 -8.84 6.63 -17.71
CA GLU A 105 -9.95 6.38 -18.63
C GLU A 105 -9.77 7.09 -19.98
N ASP A 106 -10.45 6.58 -21.01
CA ASP A 106 -10.39 7.11 -22.37
C ASP A 106 -11.71 7.69 -22.90
N GLY A 107 -11.59 8.49 -23.96
CA GLY A 107 -12.72 8.94 -24.78
C GLY A 107 -13.80 9.68 -24.00
N ARG A 108 -15.00 9.10 -23.91
CA ARG A 108 -16.17 9.73 -23.25
C ARG A 108 -16.03 9.73 -21.73
N ALA A 109 -15.42 8.72 -21.14
CA ALA A 109 -15.23 8.61 -19.70
C ALA A 109 -14.27 9.70 -19.22
N ARG A 110 -13.09 9.80 -19.85
CA ARG A 110 -12.11 10.89 -19.61
C ARG A 110 -12.70 12.28 -19.68
N ARG A 111 -13.52 12.57 -20.71
CA ARG A 111 -14.18 13.89 -20.86
C ARG A 111 -15.14 14.19 -19.71
N ARG A 112 -15.88 13.18 -19.22
CA ARG A 112 -16.79 13.34 -18.06
C ARG A 112 -16.02 13.53 -16.76
N ALA A 113 -14.95 12.78 -16.56
CA ALA A 113 -14.05 12.93 -15.42
C ALA A 113 -13.48 14.36 -15.37
N ARG A 114 -12.89 14.83 -16.48
CA ARG A 114 -12.38 16.20 -16.61
C ARG A 114 -13.43 17.27 -16.35
N ALA A 115 -14.64 17.12 -16.89
CA ALA A 115 -15.73 18.06 -16.64
C ALA A 115 -16.15 18.07 -15.15
N THR A 116 -16.18 16.90 -14.52
CA THR A 116 -16.45 16.76 -13.08
C THR A 116 -15.37 17.42 -12.25
N ARG A 117 -14.08 17.15 -12.53
CA ARG A 117 -12.95 17.77 -11.85
C ARG A 117 -13.02 19.30 -11.92
N ARG A 118 -13.13 19.86 -13.13
CA ARG A 118 -13.24 21.33 -13.33
C ARG A 118 -14.39 21.96 -12.56
N LYS A 119 -15.52 21.27 -12.44
CA LYS A 119 -16.68 21.75 -11.68
C LYS A 119 -16.40 21.78 -10.17
N LEU A 120 -15.63 20.82 -9.66
CA LEU A 120 -15.34 20.67 -8.23
C LEU A 120 -14.08 21.41 -7.79
N ASP A 121 -13.18 21.76 -8.72
CA ASP A 121 -11.88 22.40 -8.45
C ASP A 121 -11.96 23.66 -7.59
N PRO A 122 -12.88 24.63 -7.81
CA PRO A 122 -12.90 25.84 -7.00
C PRO A 122 -13.16 25.57 -5.51
N LEU A 123 -14.16 24.74 -5.20
CA LEU A 123 -14.49 24.37 -3.83
C LEU A 123 -13.38 23.50 -3.21
N ALA A 124 -12.82 22.57 -3.98
CA ALA A 124 -11.74 21.73 -3.50
C ALA A 124 -10.49 22.54 -3.19
N ALA A 125 -10.09 23.48 -4.05
CA ALA A 125 -8.93 24.34 -3.82
C ALA A 125 -9.08 25.19 -2.56
N GLU A 126 -10.26 25.78 -2.33
CA GLU A 126 -10.54 26.55 -1.11
C GLU A 126 -10.41 25.69 0.15
N VAL A 127 -11.07 24.53 0.15
CA VAL A 127 -11.05 23.61 1.29
C VAL A 127 -9.63 23.07 1.54
N GLN A 128 -8.95 22.63 0.49
CA GLN A 128 -7.59 22.08 0.56
C GLN A 128 -6.59 23.14 1.02
N HIS A 129 -6.76 24.41 0.62
CA HIS A 129 -5.91 25.48 1.11
C HIS A 129 -5.95 25.62 2.64
N GLY A 130 -7.14 25.53 3.24
CA GLY A 130 -7.29 25.54 4.69
C GLY A 130 -6.70 24.30 5.37
N ALA A 131 -7.00 23.11 4.83
CA ALA A 131 -6.54 21.85 5.38
C ALA A 131 -5.02 21.66 5.24
N ASP A 132 -4.40 22.07 4.14
CA ASP A 132 -2.95 22.11 3.97
C ASP A 132 -2.30 23.08 4.97
N GLY A 133 -2.92 24.23 5.24
CA GLY A 133 -2.44 25.17 6.25
C GLY A 133 -2.38 24.54 7.65
N ALA A 134 -3.41 23.76 8.00
CA ALA A 134 -3.45 22.99 9.23
C ALA A 134 -2.39 21.88 9.27
N ALA A 135 -2.20 21.16 8.15
CA ALA A 135 -1.16 20.15 8.03
C ALA A 135 0.25 20.73 8.25
N ILE A 136 0.57 21.84 7.57
CA ILE A 136 1.85 22.56 7.71
C ILE A 136 2.07 22.97 9.16
N THR A 137 1.04 23.53 9.81
CA THR A 137 1.11 23.99 11.20
C THR A 137 1.35 22.82 12.15
N ALA A 138 0.57 21.74 12.03
CA ALA A 138 0.67 20.56 12.90
C ALA A 138 1.99 19.79 12.72
N ALA A 139 2.53 19.76 11.49
CA ALA A 139 3.79 19.11 11.19
C ALA A 139 5.02 19.94 11.60
N GLY A 140 4.85 21.25 11.85
CA GLY A 140 5.94 22.18 12.11
C GLY A 140 6.69 22.64 10.85
N GLY A 141 6.10 22.49 9.65
CA GLY A 141 6.72 22.92 8.39
C GLY A 141 6.08 22.33 7.14
N ARG A 142 6.43 22.88 5.97
CA ARG A 142 5.95 22.40 4.66
C ARG A 142 6.57 21.07 4.26
N GLU A 143 7.86 20.89 4.52
CA GLU A 143 8.61 19.66 4.18
C GLU A 143 8.00 18.39 4.82
N PRO A 144 7.84 18.30 6.16
CA PRO A 144 7.23 17.11 6.76
C PRO A 144 5.77 16.91 6.32
N ALA A 145 5.02 17.99 6.06
CA ALA A 145 3.65 17.88 5.57
C ALA A 145 3.59 17.31 4.14
N ALA A 146 4.37 17.86 3.20
CA ALA A 146 4.45 17.37 1.83
C ALA A 146 4.93 15.91 1.77
N ARG A 147 5.95 15.58 2.57
CA ARG A 147 6.46 14.20 2.68
C ARG A 147 5.40 13.26 3.24
N ALA A 148 4.58 13.70 4.20
CA ALA A 148 3.49 12.87 4.74
C ALA A 148 2.47 12.46 3.67
N PHE A 149 2.03 13.40 2.83
CA PHE A 149 1.09 13.10 1.74
C PHE A 149 1.72 12.24 0.64
N ALA A 150 3.00 12.50 0.31
CA ALA A 150 3.74 11.67 -0.64
C ALA A 150 3.87 10.22 -0.16
N LEU A 151 4.30 10.01 1.10
CA LEU A 151 4.38 8.70 1.71
C LEU A 151 3.00 8.05 1.89
N ALA A 152 1.95 8.82 2.15
CA ALA A 152 0.60 8.28 2.27
C ALA A 152 0.09 7.71 0.94
N GLY A 153 0.33 8.42 -0.18
CA GLY A 153 0.05 7.90 -1.52
C GLY A 153 0.81 6.61 -1.81
N LEU A 154 2.13 6.62 -1.55
CA LEU A 154 2.97 5.44 -1.75
C LEU A 154 2.54 4.24 -0.88
N VAL A 155 2.22 4.47 0.40
CA VAL A 155 1.70 3.41 1.29
C VAL A 155 0.39 2.86 0.78
N GLN A 156 -0.50 3.71 0.26
CA GLN A 156 -1.78 3.25 -0.28
C GLN A 156 -1.58 2.27 -1.44
N ASP A 157 -0.71 2.60 -2.38
CA ASP A 157 -0.42 1.75 -3.54
C ASP A 157 0.28 0.45 -3.11
N GLU A 158 1.34 0.56 -2.32
CA GLU A 158 2.12 -0.60 -1.86
C GLU A 158 1.34 -1.52 -0.92
N TYR A 159 0.44 -0.97 -0.10
CA TYR A 159 -0.40 -1.78 0.76
C TYR A 159 -1.44 -2.56 -0.04
N VAL A 160 -1.97 -2.01 -1.14
CA VAL A 160 -2.85 -2.76 -2.06
C VAL A 160 -2.07 -3.91 -2.70
N THR A 161 -0.85 -3.66 -3.20
CA THR A 161 0.03 -4.71 -3.73
C THR A 161 0.28 -5.78 -2.67
N PHE A 162 0.67 -5.39 -1.46
CA PHE A 162 0.81 -6.30 -0.33
C PHE A 162 -0.45 -7.13 -0.06
N MET A 163 -1.64 -6.53 -0.11
CA MET A 163 -2.91 -7.25 0.11
C MET A 163 -3.23 -8.26 -0.99
N VAL A 164 -2.85 -7.98 -2.23
CA VAL A 164 -3.01 -8.89 -3.37
C VAL A 164 -1.97 -10.02 -3.29
N GLU A 165 -0.71 -9.65 -3.02
CA GLU A 165 0.42 -10.55 -3.12
C GLU A 165 0.70 -11.36 -1.87
N SER A 166 0.32 -10.89 -0.68
CA SER A 166 0.43 -11.65 0.56
C SER A 166 -0.34 -12.97 0.50
N GLY A 167 -1.15 -13.20 -0.53
CA GLY A 167 -1.72 -14.50 -0.85
C GLY A 167 -2.76 -14.95 0.16
N VAL A 168 -3.33 -14.01 0.93
CA VAL A 168 -4.53 -14.23 1.72
C VAL A 168 -5.57 -14.84 0.76
N PRO A 169 -5.97 -16.11 0.95
CA PRO A 169 -6.73 -16.85 -0.05
C PRO A 169 -7.93 -16.03 -0.54
N PRO A 170 -8.10 -15.82 -1.86
CA PRO A 170 -9.26 -15.12 -2.37
C PRO A 170 -10.53 -15.89 -1.98
N TYR A 171 -11.60 -15.15 -1.70
CA TYR A 171 -12.93 -15.65 -1.33
C TYR A 171 -13.32 -16.82 -2.26
N ALA A 172 -13.28 -18.05 -1.75
CA ALA A 172 -13.65 -19.22 -2.52
C ALA A 172 -14.58 -20.09 -1.68
N LEU A 173 -15.90 -19.94 -1.93
CA LEU A 173 -16.98 -20.95 -1.91
C LEU A 173 -16.81 -22.19 -0.99
N ARG A 174 -16.26 -22.02 0.22
CA ARG A 174 -16.17 -23.07 1.24
C ARG A 174 -16.97 -22.64 2.46
N LEU A 175 -17.51 -23.61 3.19
CA LEU A 175 -18.29 -23.43 4.42
C LEU A 175 -17.58 -22.62 5.52
N PHE A 176 -16.25 -22.41 5.41
CA PHE A 176 -15.44 -21.63 6.33
C PHE A 176 -14.51 -20.70 5.56
N GLU A 177 -14.44 -19.45 6.00
CA GLU A 177 -13.48 -18.47 5.48
C GLU A 177 -12.13 -18.67 6.18
N ALA A 178 -11.02 -18.48 5.48
CA ALA A 178 -9.68 -18.46 6.09
C ALA A 178 -9.24 -17.00 6.23
N GLY A 179 -8.75 -16.60 7.40
CA GLY A 179 -8.28 -15.23 7.66
C GLY A 179 -6.92 -15.22 8.34
N ILE A 180 -6.09 -14.25 7.98
CA ILE A 180 -4.82 -13.95 8.64
C ILE A 180 -5.09 -12.84 9.66
N SER A 181 -4.91 -13.09 10.96
CA SER A 181 -5.23 -12.08 11.98
C SER A 181 -4.15 -11.03 12.17
N ASP A 182 -2.88 -11.40 12.02
CA ASP A 182 -1.69 -10.55 12.23
C ASP A 182 -1.27 -9.80 10.96
N LEU A 183 -2.24 -9.30 10.20
CA LEU A 183 -2.01 -8.60 8.92
C LEU A 183 -1.09 -7.38 9.07
N ASP A 184 -1.27 -6.60 10.15
CA ASP A 184 -0.40 -5.46 10.50
C ASP A 184 1.06 -5.89 10.75
N ASP A 185 1.30 -7.01 11.43
CA ASP A 185 2.67 -7.51 11.63
C ASP A 185 3.33 -7.89 10.31
N GLY A 186 2.56 -8.53 9.42
CA GLY A 186 3.02 -8.83 8.06
C GLY A 186 3.46 -7.59 7.31
N TRP A 187 2.61 -6.54 7.29
CA TRP A 187 2.93 -5.26 6.66
C TRP A 187 4.18 -4.61 7.26
N ARG A 188 4.27 -4.53 8.59
CA ARG A 188 5.45 -3.96 9.28
C ARG A 188 6.74 -4.70 8.94
N ARG A 189 6.69 -6.01 8.71
CA ARG A 189 7.87 -6.79 8.29
C ARG A 189 8.26 -6.48 6.85
N THR A 190 7.28 -6.32 5.96
CA THR A 190 7.52 -5.87 4.58
C THR A 190 8.18 -4.49 4.57
N VAL A 191 7.64 -3.52 5.31
CA VAL A 191 8.20 -2.17 5.43
C VAL A 191 9.61 -2.17 6.03
N ARG A 192 9.85 -2.98 7.08
CA ARG A 192 11.19 -3.10 7.71
C ARG A 192 12.27 -3.62 6.78
N ARG A 193 11.89 -4.49 5.84
CA ARG A 193 12.82 -4.96 4.82
C ARG A 193 13.12 -3.89 3.77
N GLY A 194 12.20 -2.95 3.59
CA GLY A 194 12.18 -2.03 2.47
C GLY A 194 11.35 -2.60 1.33
N VAL A 195 10.54 -1.74 0.74
CA VAL A 195 9.84 -2.05 -0.51
C VAL A 195 10.77 -1.69 -1.65
N ALA A 196 11.06 -2.69 -2.50
CA ALA A 196 12.17 -2.64 -3.46
C ALA A 196 12.00 -1.57 -4.54
N GLU A 197 10.77 -1.30 -4.95
CA GLU A 197 10.44 -0.29 -5.95
C GLU A 197 9.44 0.70 -5.35
N SER A 198 9.78 1.98 -5.40
CA SER A 198 8.86 3.05 -5.06
C SER A 198 8.28 3.57 -6.36
N LEU A 199 6.95 3.51 -6.52
CA LEU A 199 6.25 4.15 -7.64
C LEU A 199 6.23 5.69 -7.52
N TRP A 200 7.00 6.26 -6.60
CA TRP A 200 7.12 7.70 -6.47
C TRP A 200 8.07 8.29 -7.51
N ASP A 201 7.51 9.10 -8.41
CA ASP A 201 8.23 9.83 -9.44
C ASP A 201 7.71 11.27 -9.61
N ALA A 202 8.18 11.96 -10.65
CA ALA A 202 7.76 13.32 -10.96
C ALA A 202 6.27 13.43 -11.34
N ASP A 203 5.70 12.39 -11.95
CA ASP A 203 4.30 12.37 -12.37
C ASP A 203 3.38 12.16 -11.16
N ALA A 204 3.72 11.22 -10.27
CA ALA A 204 3.04 11.05 -8.98
C ALA A 204 3.10 12.32 -8.13
N ALA A 205 4.27 12.97 -8.07
CA ALA A 205 4.44 14.24 -7.37
C ALA A 205 3.58 15.36 -7.97
N ALA A 206 3.56 15.50 -9.30
CA ALA A 206 2.75 16.49 -9.99
C ALA A 206 1.25 16.24 -9.78
N LEU A 207 0.81 14.98 -9.81
CA LEU A 207 -0.57 14.59 -9.54
C LEU A 207 -1.00 15.04 -8.13
N GLN A 208 -0.19 14.71 -7.12
CA GLN A 208 -0.45 15.09 -5.73
C GLN A 208 -0.41 16.62 -5.51
N ALA A 209 0.48 17.34 -6.21
CA ALA A 209 0.54 18.80 -6.18
C ALA A 209 -0.77 19.45 -6.67
N THR A 210 -1.57 18.78 -7.51
CA THR A 210 -2.90 19.27 -7.91
C THR A 210 -3.96 19.13 -6.82
N VAL A 211 -3.71 18.31 -5.81
CA VAL A 211 -4.60 18.07 -4.66
C VAL A 211 -4.26 19.03 -3.52
N HIS A 212 -2.96 19.30 -3.30
CA HIS A 212 -2.45 20.07 -2.17
C HIS A 212 -1.82 21.41 -2.60
N PRO A 213 -2.62 22.46 -2.88
CA PRO A 213 -2.13 23.70 -3.46
C PRO A 213 -1.09 24.44 -2.60
N ARG A 214 -1.09 24.31 -1.27
CA ARG A 214 -0.07 24.96 -0.43
C ARG A 214 1.21 24.14 -0.28
N LEU A 215 1.16 22.87 -0.67
CA LEU A 215 2.31 21.95 -0.66
C LEU A 215 2.88 21.72 -2.05
N ALA A 216 2.20 22.19 -3.11
CA ALA A 216 2.51 21.91 -4.51
C ALA A 216 4.00 22.06 -4.86
N GLU A 217 4.62 23.20 -4.53
CA GLU A 217 6.05 23.43 -4.79
C GLU A 217 6.94 22.39 -4.10
N THR A 218 6.68 22.12 -2.83
CA THR A 218 7.43 21.13 -2.04
C THR A 218 7.17 19.69 -2.52
N MET A 219 5.95 19.37 -2.95
CA MET A 219 5.64 18.06 -3.53
C MET A 219 6.35 17.85 -4.86
N THR A 220 6.32 18.84 -5.77
CA THR A 220 7.07 18.78 -7.03
C THR A 220 8.57 18.60 -6.78
N ALA A 221 9.13 19.29 -5.79
CA ALA A 221 10.53 19.11 -5.41
C ALA A 221 10.84 17.69 -4.89
N LEU A 222 9.91 17.07 -4.15
CA LEU A 222 10.03 15.66 -3.73
C LEU A 222 10.01 14.69 -4.91
N GLY A 223 9.41 15.05 -6.05
CA GLY A 223 9.42 14.23 -7.27
C GLY A 223 10.77 14.19 -7.99
N ALA A 224 11.74 15.02 -7.58
CA ALA A 224 13.07 15.05 -8.21
C ALA A 224 13.99 13.88 -7.76
N GLY A 225 13.59 13.10 -6.76
CA GLY A 225 14.37 11.98 -6.25
C GLY A 225 13.49 10.86 -5.71
N PRO A 226 14.07 9.68 -5.48
CA PRO A 226 13.33 8.55 -4.96
C PRO A 226 12.85 8.83 -3.53
N LEU A 227 11.61 8.45 -3.24
CA LEU A 227 11.06 8.47 -1.90
C LEU A 227 10.95 7.01 -1.39
N PRO A 228 11.91 6.54 -0.57
CA PRO A 228 11.89 5.16 -0.12
C PRO A 228 10.78 4.93 0.92
N LEU A 229 10.08 3.81 0.78
CA LEU A 229 9.15 3.33 1.78
C LEU A 229 9.89 2.43 2.79
N ALA A 230 10.07 2.95 4.00
CA ALA A 230 10.78 2.28 5.08
C ALA A 230 10.14 2.57 6.44
N GLU A 231 10.55 1.84 7.47
CA GLU A 231 10.10 2.09 8.83
C GLU A 231 10.50 3.50 9.28
N ALA A 232 9.56 4.22 9.89
CA ALA A 232 9.84 5.57 10.36
C ALA A 232 10.89 5.58 11.48
N ALA A 233 11.86 6.49 11.40
CA ALA A 233 12.90 6.63 12.43
C ALA A 233 12.35 7.06 13.82
N ARG A 234 11.20 7.74 13.83
CA ARG A 234 10.51 8.21 15.04
C ARG A 234 9.00 7.98 14.89
N PRO A 235 8.53 6.73 14.92
CA PRO A 235 7.13 6.42 14.72
C PRO A 235 6.31 6.83 15.95
N VAL A 236 5.00 7.02 15.77
CA VAL A 236 4.09 7.15 16.90
C VAL A 236 3.94 5.77 17.56
N PRO A 237 4.20 5.61 18.87
CA PRO A 237 4.03 4.32 19.53
C PRO A 237 2.59 3.82 19.41
N VAL A 238 2.42 2.59 18.92
CA VAL A 238 1.14 1.89 18.85
C VAL A 238 1.14 0.80 19.90
N SER A 239 0.17 0.81 20.81
CA SER A 239 0.04 -0.25 21.82
C SER A 239 -0.39 -1.55 21.14
N PRO A 240 0.10 -2.73 21.59
CA PRO A 240 -0.25 -4.01 20.99
C PRO A 240 -1.76 -4.22 20.94
N LEU A 241 -2.26 -4.68 19.80
CA LEU A 241 -3.66 -5.05 19.64
C LEU A 241 -3.90 -6.45 20.17
N THR A 242 -5.04 -6.66 20.83
CA THR A 242 -5.50 -8.00 21.17
C THR A 242 -5.85 -8.78 19.90
N VAL A 243 -5.79 -10.12 19.97
CA VAL A 243 -6.19 -11.00 18.86
C VAL A 243 -7.63 -10.71 18.39
N ARG A 244 -8.53 -10.34 19.31
CA ARG A 244 -9.92 -9.98 18.97
C ARG A 244 -9.98 -8.71 18.13
N GLU A 245 -9.19 -7.69 18.48
CA GLU A 245 -9.10 -6.43 17.75
C GLU A 245 -8.46 -6.63 16.37
N GLN A 246 -7.36 -7.35 16.30
CA GLN A 246 -6.73 -7.75 15.04
C GLN A 246 -7.73 -8.40 14.07
N ARG A 247 -8.44 -9.45 14.52
CA ARG A 247 -9.48 -10.13 13.71
C ARG A 247 -10.60 -9.21 13.28
N ARG A 248 -11.02 -8.29 14.16
CA ARG A 248 -12.06 -7.30 13.85
C ARG A 248 -11.60 -6.40 12.70
N LEU A 249 -10.40 -5.84 12.81
CA LEU A 249 -9.88 -4.95 11.78
C LEU A 249 -9.75 -5.67 10.43
N VAL A 250 -9.29 -6.93 10.41
CA VAL A 250 -9.18 -7.70 9.17
C VAL A 250 -10.56 -7.98 8.57
N ARG A 251 -11.57 -8.28 9.39
CA ARG A 251 -12.95 -8.41 8.88
C ARG A 251 -13.46 -7.13 8.24
N GLU A 252 -13.15 -5.98 8.85
CA GLU A 252 -13.58 -4.67 8.36
C GLU A 252 -12.91 -4.35 7.02
N LEU A 253 -11.58 -4.43 6.93
CA LEU A 253 -10.81 -4.23 5.69
C LEU A 253 -11.29 -5.15 4.55
N ARG A 254 -11.59 -6.40 4.88
CA ARG A 254 -12.01 -7.43 3.91
C ARG A 254 -13.53 -7.47 3.70
N ALA A 255 -14.28 -6.53 4.25
CA ALA A 255 -15.75 -6.51 4.19
C ALA A 255 -16.40 -7.88 4.50
N ILE A 256 -15.81 -8.63 5.44
CA ILE A 256 -16.30 -9.96 5.84
C ILE A 256 -17.55 -9.78 6.69
N ASP A 257 -18.64 -10.43 6.28
CA ASP A 257 -19.89 -10.47 7.04
C ASP A 257 -19.64 -10.91 8.51
N PRO A 258 -20.11 -10.15 9.51
CA PRO A 258 -19.95 -10.49 10.92
C PRO A 258 -20.48 -11.88 11.31
N LEU A 259 -21.49 -12.38 10.59
CA LEU A 259 -22.13 -13.68 10.85
C LEU A 259 -21.34 -14.86 10.26
N LYS A 260 -20.40 -14.60 9.35
CA LYS A 260 -19.59 -15.66 8.75
C LYS A 260 -18.52 -16.17 9.70
N ILE A 261 -18.39 -17.50 9.75
CA ILE A 261 -17.35 -18.17 10.52
C ILE A 261 -16.04 -18.13 9.74
N VAL A 262 -15.02 -17.53 10.36
CA VAL A 262 -13.67 -17.43 9.82
C VAL A 262 -12.73 -18.29 10.68
N ARG A 263 -12.01 -19.21 10.05
CA ARG A 263 -10.85 -19.90 10.61
C ARG A 263 -9.65 -18.96 10.56
N TRP A 264 -9.38 -18.33 11.69
CA TRP A 264 -8.25 -17.44 11.88
C TRP A 264 -6.95 -18.22 12.06
N THR A 265 -5.90 -17.74 11.39
CA THR A 265 -4.51 -18.16 11.57
C THR A 265 -3.62 -16.92 11.61
N THR A 266 -2.37 -17.07 12.05
CA THR A 266 -1.32 -16.07 11.83
C THR A 266 -0.62 -16.34 10.51
N PHE A 267 0.23 -15.41 10.03
CA PHE A 267 1.13 -15.70 8.93
C PHE A 267 2.02 -16.91 9.22
N GLN A 268 2.56 -16.99 10.44
CA GLN A 268 3.46 -18.07 10.87
C GLN A 268 2.75 -19.44 10.91
N ASP A 269 1.50 -19.48 11.37
CA ASP A 269 0.75 -20.74 11.55
C ASP A 269 -0.01 -21.16 10.28
N ALA A 270 -0.01 -20.32 9.24
CA ALA A 270 -0.72 -20.61 8.01
C ALA A 270 -0.12 -21.85 7.30
N PRO A 271 -0.96 -22.74 6.72
CA PRO A 271 -0.47 -23.93 6.05
C PRO A 271 0.52 -23.60 4.92
N ALA A 272 1.70 -24.24 4.93
CA ALA A 272 2.72 -24.05 3.89
C ALA A 272 2.23 -24.34 2.45
N SER A 273 1.16 -25.14 2.30
CA SER A 273 0.54 -25.39 1.00
C SER A 273 -0.18 -24.16 0.41
N TRP A 274 -0.53 -23.16 1.22
CA TRP A 274 -1.11 -21.90 0.73
C TRP A 274 -0.05 -21.10 -0.03
N TRP A 275 1.11 -20.92 0.58
CA TRP A 275 2.24 -20.19 0.01
C TRP A 275 2.79 -20.86 -1.22
N ARG A 276 2.89 -22.20 -1.21
CA ARG A 276 3.23 -23.00 -2.42
C ARG A 276 2.25 -22.76 -3.57
N ARG A 277 0.94 -22.83 -3.32
CA ARG A 277 -0.07 -22.61 -4.37
C ARG A 277 -0.06 -21.18 -4.90
N ARG A 278 0.22 -20.20 -4.04
CA ARG A 278 0.41 -18.80 -4.42
C ARG A 278 1.58 -18.69 -5.40
N ALA A 279 2.77 -19.10 -4.99
CA ALA A 279 3.98 -19.02 -5.81
C ALA A 279 3.77 -19.73 -7.15
N ALA A 280 3.22 -20.96 -7.14
CA ALA A 280 2.90 -21.70 -8.35
C ALA A 280 1.90 -20.98 -9.28
N LYS A 281 0.87 -20.32 -8.73
CA LYS A 281 -0.11 -19.56 -9.50
C LYS A 281 0.56 -18.40 -10.25
N TYR A 282 1.36 -17.59 -9.56
CA TYR A 282 2.02 -16.43 -10.17
C TYR A 282 3.13 -16.87 -11.13
N ALA A 283 3.96 -17.85 -10.74
CA ALA A 283 4.98 -18.44 -11.61
C ALA A 283 4.38 -19.02 -12.91
N LYS A 284 3.18 -19.62 -12.85
CA LYS A 284 2.47 -20.09 -14.04
C LYS A 284 2.08 -18.93 -14.97
N GLY A 285 1.64 -17.79 -14.43
CA GLY A 285 1.36 -16.59 -15.22
C GLY A 285 2.61 -16.10 -15.96
N VAL A 286 3.71 -15.95 -15.23
CA VAL A 286 5.01 -15.54 -15.78
C VAL A 286 5.48 -16.48 -16.90
N ARG A 287 5.39 -17.80 -16.69
CA ARG A 287 5.73 -18.78 -17.74
C ARG A 287 4.84 -18.64 -18.97
N ALA A 288 3.54 -18.42 -18.80
CA ALA A 288 2.61 -18.24 -19.94
C ALA A 288 2.92 -16.98 -20.76
N ASP A 289 3.33 -15.90 -20.10
CA ASP A 289 3.75 -14.66 -20.79
C ASP A 289 5.03 -14.90 -21.61
N VAL A 290 6.01 -15.63 -21.04
CA VAL A 290 7.23 -16.04 -21.75
C VAL A 290 6.94 -16.99 -22.91
N VAL A 291 6.05 -17.96 -22.75
CA VAL A 291 5.60 -18.86 -23.84
C VAL A 291 5.06 -18.06 -25.01
N THR A 292 4.21 -17.07 -24.71
CA THR A 292 3.60 -16.20 -25.71
C THR A 292 4.66 -15.39 -26.45
N LEU A 293 5.67 -14.87 -25.74
CA LEU A 293 6.76 -14.11 -26.34
C LEU A 293 7.72 -14.98 -27.19
N LEU A 294 8.00 -16.21 -26.76
CA LEU A 294 8.91 -17.13 -27.46
C LEU A 294 8.23 -17.88 -28.62
N GLY A 295 6.91 -18.03 -28.59
CA GLY A 295 6.16 -18.92 -29.48
C GLY A 295 6.40 -20.42 -29.21
N ARG A 296 7.00 -20.75 -28.06
CA ARG A 296 7.25 -22.12 -27.59
C ARG A 296 7.38 -22.16 -26.06
N GLU A 297 7.32 -23.36 -25.50
CA GLU A 297 7.66 -23.59 -24.10
C GLU A 297 9.15 -23.27 -23.83
N PRO A 298 9.47 -22.57 -22.72
CA PRO A 298 10.83 -22.49 -22.23
C PRO A 298 11.31 -23.87 -21.75
N VAL A 299 12.61 -24.13 -21.89
CA VAL A 299 13.27 -25.38 -21.48
C VAL A 299 13.16 -25.56 -19.97
N ASP A 300 13.35 -24.49 -19.21
CA ASP A 300 13.29 -24.48 -17.76
C ASP A 300 13.04 -23.07 -17.17
N ASP A 301 13.03 -22.99 -15.84
CA ASP A 301 12.88 -21.72 -15.10
C ASP A 301 14.09 -20.79 -15.29
N VAL A 302 15.28 -21.32 -15.63
CA VAL A 302 16.49 -20.53 -15.91
C VAL A 302 16.32 -19.78 -17.22
N GLU A 303 15.92 -20.45 -18.30
CA GLU A 303 15.63 -19.81 -19.59
C GLU A 303 14.52 -18.76 -19.41
N THR A 304 13.50 -19.06 -18.60
CA THR A 304 12.43 -18.11 -18.31
C THR A 304 12.99 -16.83 -17.67
N ILE A 305 13.88 -16.94 -16.69
CA ILE A 305 14.54 -15.78 -16.05
C ILE A 305 15.46 -15.03 -17.04
N GLU A 306 16.21 -15.75 -17.89
CA GLU A 306 17.05 -15.13 -18.92
C GLU A 306 16.24 -14.34 -19.93
N VAL A 307 15.06 -14.82 -20.33
CA VAL A 307 14.13 -14.09 -21.19
C VAL A 307 13.57 -12.87 -20.48
N LEU A 308 13.15 -13.00 -19.20
CA LEU A 308 12.69 -11.86 -18.40
C LEU A 308 13.73 -10.74 -18.34
N ARG A 309 15.02 -11.08 -18.23
CA ARG A 309 16.12 -10.11 -18.17
C ARG A 309 16.49 -9.51 -19.52
N SER A 310 16.56 -10.33 -20.57
CA SER A 310 17.05 -9.91 -21.88
C SER A 310 15.99 -9.29 -22.79
N ARG A 311 14.70 -9.62 -22.56
CA ARG A 311 13.56 -9.24 -23.40
C ARG A 311 12.46 -8.54 -22.61
N ALA A 312 12.84 -7.85 -21.52
CA ALA A 312 11.91 -7.24 -20.58
C ALA A 312 10.94 -6.24 -21.24
N ARG A 313 11.42 -5.38 -22.14
CA ARG A 313 10.57 -4.41 -22.88
C ARG A 313 9.51 -5.09 -23.73
N GLU A 314 9.83 -6.25 -24.30
CA GLU A 314 8.92 -6.99 -25.18
C GLU A 314 7.87 -7.73 -24.35
N LEU A 315 8.24 -8.24 -23.17
CA LEU A 315 7.28 -8.77 -22.21
C LEU A 315 6.34 -7.68 -21.69
N THR A 316 6.86 -6.51 -21.30
CA THR A 316 6.02 -5.38 -20.87
C THR A 316 5.06 -4.96 -21.97
N ALA A 317 5.55 -4.81 -23.20
CA ALA A 317 4.71 -4.52 -24.37
C ALA A 317 3.58 -5.55 -24.55
N LEU A 318 3.90 -6.84 -24.40
CA LEU A 318 2.94 -7.93 -24.50
C LEU A 318 1.89 -7.87 -23.37
N VAL A 319 2.32 -7.72 -22.12
CA VAL A 319 1.44 -7.70 -20.94
C VAL A 319 0.48 -6.51 -20.97
N PHE A 320 0.95 -5.34 -21.37
CA PHE A 320 0.13 -4.12 -21.45
C PHE A 320 -0.57 -3.94 -22.81
N GLY A 321 -0.29 -4.79 -23.80
CA GLY A 321 -0.90 -4.70 -25.13
C GLY A 321 -0.49 -3.43 -25.90
N VAL A 322 0.73 -2.94 -25.69
CA VAL A 322 1.27 -1.73 -26.33
C VAL A 322 2.44 -2.05 -27.26
N PRO A 323 2.73 -1.21 -28.27
CA PRO A 323 3.94 -1.38 -29.08
C PRO A 323 5.23 -1.30 -28.25
N VAL A 324 6.24 -2.12 -28.57
CA VAL A 324 7.54 -2.12 -27.86
C VAL A 324 8.21 -0.73 -27.87
N ALA A 325 8.03 0.02 -28.96
CA ALA A 325 8.55 1.38 -29.10
C ALA A 325 7.92 2.39 -28.10
N GLU A 326 6.73 2.09 -27.59
CA GLU A 326 6.00 2.92 -26.61
C GLU A 326 6.32 2.54 -25.16
N VAL A 327 7.02 1.42 -24.93
CA VAL A 327 7.51 1.05 -23.61
C VAL A 327 8.70 1.94 -23.26
N THR A 328 8.45 2.99 -22.47
CA THR A 328 9.47 3.91 -21.94
C THR A 328 9.95 3.45 -20.56
N GLY A 329 11.24 3.63 -20.30
CA GLY A 329 11.89 3.17 -19.06
C GLY A 329 12.51 1.78 -19.17
N ASP A 330 13.32 1.42 -18.17
CA ASP A 330 13.81 0.07 -17.99
C ASP A 330 12.64 -0.80 -17.49
N ALA A 331 11.88 -1.38 -18.44
CA ALA A 331 11.01 -2.52 -18.16
C ALA A 331 11.88 -3.67 -17.64
N GLY A 332 11.57 -4.43 -16.59
CA GLY A 332 10.53 -4.37 -15.57
C GLY A 332 11.04 -5.17 -14.34
N PRO A 333 10.25 -5.24 -13.25
CA PRO A 333 10.72 -5.47 -11.88
C PRO A 333 11.43 -6.81 -11.68
N ASP A 334 12.26 -6.93 -10.63
CA ASP A 334 12.77 -8.22 -10.11
C ASP A 334 11.62 -9.21 -9.74
N GLU A 335 10.40 -8.68 -9.68
CA GLU A 335 9.21 -9.30 -9.14
C GLU A 335 8.69 -10.55 -9.87
N PRO A 336 8.64 -10.64 -11.22
CA PRO A 336 8.28 -11.85 -11.95
C PRO A 336 9.30 -12.97 -11.75
N GLN A 337 10.59 -12.62 -11.70
CA GLN A 337 11.68 -13.58 -11.45
C GLN A 337 11.57 -14.14 -10.03
N MET A 338 11.18 -13.31 -9.07
CA MET A 338 10.95 -13.72 -7.69
C MET A 338 9.85 -14.79 -7.57
N TRP A 339 8.78 -14.71 -8.37
CA TRP A 339 7.74 -15.74 -8.38
C TRP A 339 8.24 -17.10 -8.84
N LEU A 340 9.10 -17.13 -9.87
CA LEU A 340 9.73 -18.36 -10.37
C LEU A 340 10.68 -18.96 -9.32
N LEU A 341 11.51 -18.11 -8.69
CA LEU A 341 12.43 -18.51 -7.65
C LEU A 341 11.70 -19.12 -6.45
N GLU A 342 10.67 -18.44 -5.94
CA GLU A 342 9.86 -18.95 -4.83
C GLU A 342 9.19 -20.28 -5.19
N ASP A 343 8.54 -20.39 -6.35
CA ASP A 343 7.88 -21.64 -6.77
C ASP A 343 8.89 -22.80 -6.85
N HIS A 344 10.05 -22.56 -7.46
CA HIS A 344 11.09 -23.56 -7.61
C HIS A 344 11.59 -24.07 -6.25
N LEU A 345 12.00 -23.16 -5.36
CA LEU A 345 12.58 -23.53 -4.07
C LEU A 345 11.54 -24.13 -3.13
N LEU A 346 10.31 -23.61 -3.10
CA LEU A 346 9.24 -24.18 -2.30
C LEU A 346 8.87 -25.60 -2.75
N ARG A 347 8.99 -25.94 -4.04
CA ARG A 347 8.84 -27.32 -4.54
C ARG A 347 9.96 -28.24 -4.03
N ARG A 348 11.15 -27.71 -3.77
CA ARG A 348 12.31 -28.42 -3.20
C ARG A 348 12.31 -28.48 -1.67
N GLY A 349 11.21 -28.09 -1.02
CA GLY A 349 11.05 -28.17 0.43
C GLY A 349 11.64 -26.99 1.20
N TRP A 350 12.04 -25.92 0.52
CA TRP A 350 12.36 -24.66 1.19
C TRP A 350 11.08 -24.06 1.80
N ARG A 351 11.26 -23.14 2.75
CA ARG A 351 10.17 -22.37 3.36
C ARG A 351 10.48 -20.88 3.28
N LEU A 352 9.45 -20.05 3.20
CA LEU A 352 9.60 -18.61 3.39
C LEU A 352 10.08 -18.35 4.83
N GLU A 353 11.03 -17.44 5.03
CA GLU A 353 11.42 -16.96 6.36
C GLU A 353 10.22 -16.35 7.07
N HIS A 354 9.47 -15.53 6.35
CA HIS A 354 8.18 -15.02 6.79
C HIS A 354 7.22 -14.92 5.59
N PRO A 355 5.99 -15.48 5.63
CA PRO A 355 5.14 -15.53 4.44
C PRO A 355 4.65 -14.16 3.92
N ALA A 356 4.63 -13.15 4.78
CA ALA A 356 4.36 -11.77 4.37
C ALA A 356 5.53 -11.10 3.63
N VAL A 357 6.75 -11.65 3.76
CA VAL A 357 7.99 -11.06 3.25
C VAL A 357 8.50 -11.93 2.09
N ARG A 358 8.29 -11.45 0.86
CA ARG A 358 8.60 -12.20 -0.37
C ARG A 358 10.08 -12.40 -0.59
N GLY A 359 10.48 -13.55 -1.10
CA GLY A 359 11.85 -13.73 -1.59
C GLY A 359 12.91 -14.03 -0.53
N VAL A 360 12.61 -14.10 0.77
CA VAL A 360 13.58 -14.72 1.71
C VAL A 360 13.14 -16.15 1.98
N LEU A 361 14.01 -17.09 1.63
CA LEU A 361 13.75 -18.51 1.77
C LEU A 361 14.82 -19.18 2.63
N VAL A 362 14.39 -20.16 3.41
CA VAL A 362 15.22 -20.98 4.28
C VAL A 362 15.11 -22.43 3.81
N ALA A 363 16.26 -23.02 3.49
CA ALA A 363 16.39 -24.41 3.09
C ALA A 363 16.18 -25.37 4.27
N PRO A 364 15.94 -26.67 4.00
CA PRO A 364 15.81 -27.68 5.06
C PRO A 364 17.04 -27.80 5.97
N ASP A 365 18.23 -27.48 5.46
CA ASP A 365 19.50 -27.47 6.20
C ASP A 365 19.74 -26.15 6.99
N GLY A 366 18.81 -25.20 6.91
CA GLY A 366 18.89 -23.90 7.57
C GLY A 366 19.56 -22.79 6.76
N ARG A 367 20.10 -23.08 5.56
CA ARG A 367 20.67 -22.05 4.69
C ARG A 367 19.62 -21.03 4.28
N ARG A 368 19.93 -19.73 4.43
CA ARG A 368 19.07 -18.60 4.06
C ARG A 368 19.49 -18.05 2.70
N VAL A 369 18.52 -17.72 1.86
CA VAL A 369 18.71 -17.04 0.57
C VAL A 369 17.78 -15.85 0.51
N ASP A 370 18.33 -14.69 0.16
CA ASP A 370 17.56 -13.52 -0.25
C ASP A 370 17.49 -13.46 -1.78
N GLY A 371 16.29 -13.60 -2.32
CA GLY A 371 16.02 -13.61 -3.74
C GLY A 371 16.38 -12.30 -4.43
N TYR A 372 16.30 -11.15 -3.75
CA TYR A 372 16.68 -9.87 -4.38
C TYR A 372 18.21 -9.77 -4.49
N GLU A 373 18.95 -10.35 -3.55
CA GLU A 373 20.42 -10.47 -3.67
C GLU A 373 20.83 -11.43 -4.79
N VAL A 374 20.03 -12.46 -5.06
CA VAL A 374 20.30 -13.46 -6.12
C VAL A 374 19.81 -12.98 -7.49
N LEU A 375 18.74 -12.21 -7.53
CA LEU A 375 18.09 -11.78 -8.77
C LEU A 375 18.51 -10.38 -9.23
N GLY A 376 19.11 -9.58 -8.36
CA GLY A 376 19.46 -8.19 -8.63
C GLY A 376 20.40 -7.98 -9.83
N THR A 377 20.42 -6.74 -10.31
CA THR A 377 21.22 -6.33 -11.46
C THR A 377 22.72 -6.48 -11.18
N GLY A 378 23.44 -7.19 -12.06
CA GLY A 378 24.87 -7.46 -11.91
C GLY A 378 25.23 -8.78 -11.21
N VAL A 379 24.26 -9.57 -10.78
CA VAL A 379 24.51 -10.91 -10.20
C VAL A 379 24.84 -11.93 -11.30
N ASP A 380 25.87 -12.74 -11.04
CA ASP A 380 26.32 -13.81 -11.93
C ASP A 380 25.16 -14.80 -12.22
N PRO A 381 24.76 -14.99 -13.49
CA PRO A 381 23.77 -15.99 -13.89
C PRO A 381 24.08 -17.40 -13.39
N THR A 382 25.35 -17.73 -13.11
CA THR A 382 25.72 -19.02 -12.52
C THR A 382 25.18 -19.20 -11.10
N ALA A 383 25.00 -18.12 -10.32
CA ALA A 383 24.43 -18.18 -8.98
C ALA A 383 22.94 -18.57 -9.03
N VAL A 384 22.18 -17.97 -9.96
CA VAL A 384 20.78 -18.34 -10.20
C VAL A 384 20.69 -19.79 -10.68
N ARG A 385 21.54 -20.19 -11.64
CA ARG A 385 21.60 -21.59 -12.13
C ARG A 385 21.97 -22.58 -11.04
N GLY A 386 22.90 -22.27 -10.16
CA GLY A 386 23.28 -23.14 -9.04
C GLY A 386 22.16 -23.29 -8.00
N LEU A 387 21.26 -22.31 -7.91
CA LEU A 387 20.10 -22.37 -7.03
C LEU A 387 18.91 -23.12 -7.64
N LEU A 388 18.76 -23.05 -8.97
CA LEU A 388 17.66 -23.66 -9.72
C LEU A 388 18.01 -25.04 -10.32
N GLY A 389 19.28 -25.40 -10.43
CA GLY A 389 19.76 -26.75 -10.78
C GLY A 389 19.72 -27.71 -9.59
#